data_AF-A0A964IS36-F1
#
_entry.id   AF-A0A964IS36-F1
#
_cell.length_a   1.000
_cell.length_b   1.000
_cell.length_c   1.000
_cell.angle_alpha   90.00
_cell.angle_beta   90.00
_cell.angle_gamma   90.00
#
_symmetry.space_group_name_H-M   'P 1'
#
loop_
_entity.id
_entity.type
_entity.pdbx_description
1 polymer ?
#
loop_
_entity_poly.entity_id
_entity_poly.type
_entity_poly.pdbx_seq_one_letter_code
_entity_poly.pdbx_strand_id
1 'polypeptide(L)' 'SGKTSTFIIFQTPEEGIGFPMSLAGFGEGYDKLP' A
#
# COMPACT_ATOMS: atom_id res chain seq x y z
N SER A 1 14.82 1.12 -2.03
CA SER A 1 13.49 0.57 -2.36
C SER A 1 12.76 0.26 -1.06
N GLY A 2 11.46 0.55 -0.99
CA GLY A 2 10.60 0.05 0.09
C GLY A 2 10.21 -1.40 -0.20
N LYS A 3 10.21 -2.26 0.83
CA LYS A 3 9.76 -3.67 0.72
C LYS A 3 8.34 -3.88 1.23
N THR A 4 7.91 -3.01 2.14
CA THR A 4 6.61 -3.10 2.82
C THR A 4 6.00 -1.70 2.89
N SER A 5 4.69 -1.61 2.73
CA SER A 5 3.89 -0.40 2.94
C SER A 5 2.78 -0.68 3.95
N THR A 6 2.26 0.37 4.57
CA THR A 6 1.07 0.27 5.43
C THR A 6 -0.13 0.72 4.62
N PHE A 7 -1.08 -0.20 4.41
CA PHE A 7 -2.38 0.13 3.85
C PHE A 7 -3.33 0.47 5.00
N ILE A 8 -4.00 1.61 4.94
CA ILE A 8 -4.87 2.09 6.01
C ILE A 8 -6.31 2.07 5.51
N ILE A 9 -7.17 1.32 6.19
CA ILE A 9 -8.62 1.33 5.96
C ILE A 9 -9.24 2.20 7.04
N PHE A 10 -9.92 3.27 6.62
CA PHE A 10 -10.68 4.14 7.51
C PHE A 10 -12.13 3.65 7.57
N GLN A 11 -12.61 3.25 8.75
CA GLN A 11 -14.04 3.05 8.98
C GLN A 11 -14.71 4.38 9.34
N THR A 12 -13.99 5.21 10.10
CA THR A 12 -14.25 6.63 10.35
C THR A 12 -12.92 7.39 10.25
N PRO A 13 -12.91 8.72 10.10
CA PRO A 13 -11.67 9.49 10.06
C PRO A 13 -10.80 9.29 11.32
N GLU A 14 -11.44 9.08 12.47
CA GLU A 14 -10.77 8.93 13.76
C GLU A 14 -10.26 7.50 14.03
N GLU A 15 -10.88 6.46 13.44
CA GLU A 15 -10.49 5.05 13.61
C GLU A 15 -10.07 4.41 12.27
N GLY A 16 -8.75 4.32 12.07
CA GLY A 16 -8.13 3.63 10.95
C GLY A 16 -7.47 2.31 11.38
N ILE A 17 -7.63 1.25 10.57
CA ILE A 17 -6.94 -0.03 10.75
C ILE A 17 -5.82 -0.14 9.71
N GLY A 18 -4.59 -0.33 10.18
CA GLY A 18 -3.40 -0.46 9.33
C GLY A 18 -3.01 -1.93 9.09
N PHE A 19 -2.75 -2.27 7.83
CA PHE A 19 -2.31 -3.60 7.40
C PHE A 19 -0.97 -3.51 6.68
N PRO A 20 0.05 -4.32 7.05
CA PRO A 20 1.30 -4.37 6.32
C PRO A 20 1.09 -5.09 4.97
N MET A 21 1.55 -4.45 3.90
CA MET A 21 1.46 -4.94 2.52
C MET A 21 2.86 -5.02 1.91
N SER A 22 3.16 -6.12 1.21
CA SER A 22 4.39 -6.24 0.43
C SER A 22 4.36 -5.28 -0.78
N LEU A 23 5.51 -4.69 -1.11
CA LEU A 23 5.71 -3.87 -2.30
C LEU A 23 6.37 -4.64 -3.46
N ALA A 24 6.48 -5.96 -3.35
CA ALA A 24 7.02 -6.80 -4.42
C ALA A 24 6.19 -6.63 -5.72
N GLY A 25 6.88 -6.36 -6.84
CA GLY A 25 6.25 -6.16 -8.14
C GLY A 25 5.59 -4.80 -8.36
N PHE A 26 5.52 -3.92 -7.34
CA PHE A 26 4.88 -2.61 -7.49
C PHE A 26 5.58 -1.72 -8.53
N GLY A 27 6.91 -1.64 -8.52
CA GLY A 27 7.67 -0.84 -9.49
C GLY A 27 7.44 -1.30 -10.94
N GLU A 28 7.55 -2.62 -11.18
CA GLU A 28 7.31 -3.19 -12.51
C GLU A 28 5.87 -2.98 -13.01
N GLY A 29 4.89 -3.01 -12.10
CA GLY A 29 3.49 -2.72 -12.41
C GLY A 29 3.28 -1.23 -12.70
N TYR A 30 3.91 -0.34 -11.93
CA TYR A 30 3.85 1.10 -12.10
C TYR A 30 4.44 1.56 -13.44
N ASP A 31 5.58 1.00 -13.82
CA ASP A 31 6.24 1.30 -15.10
C ASP A 31 5.41 0.86 -16.33
N LYS A 32 4.40 0.01 -16.14
CA LYS A 32 3.50 -0.51 -17.19
C LYS A 32 2.14 0.21 -17.25
N LEU A 33 1.94 1.26 -16.45
CA LEU A 33 0.71 2.06 -16.52
C LEU A 33 0.67 2.85 -17.85
N PRO A 34 -0.50 2.96 -18.50
CA PRO A 34 -0.67 3.69 -19.77
C PRO A 34 -0.56 5.21 -19.62
#